data_AF-A0A820PX20-F1
#
_entry.id   AF-A0A820PX20-F1
#
_cell.length_a   1.000
_cell.length_b   1.000
_cell.length_c   1.000
_cell.angle_alpha   90.00
_cell.angle_beta   90.00
_cell.angle_gamma   90.00
#
_symmetry.space_group_name_H-M   'P 1'
#
loop_
_entity.id
_entity.type
_entity.pdbx_description
1 polymer ?
#
loop_
_entity_poly.entity_id
_entity_poly.type
_entity_poly.pdbx_seq_one_letter_code
_entity_poly.pdbx_strand_id
1 'polypeptide(L)'
;DKPDVTPVEQRRFIVGVIVDETKDQEMIERMKKDDYKIFKLPKSVQSVYTTFPFNSVFSVSIASMRVPSRLANFIESNKLDAHPLIEVYEPTLIHYFVPLSNYEDYNVPELISSPPASEE
;
A
#
# COMPACT_ATOMS: atom_id res chain seq x y z
N ASP A 1 -0.79 -1.31 -10.07
CA ASP A 1 -1.41 -0.06 -10.53
C ASP A 1 -0.36 1.04 -10.49
N LYS A 2 -0.24 1.89 -11.53
CA LYS A 2 0.74 3.00 -11.55
C LYS A 2 -0.02 4.30 -11.26
N PRO A 3 -0.03 4.80 -10.02
CA PRO A 3 -0.88 5.93 -9.63
C PRO A 3 -0.64 7.18 -10.47
N ASP A 4 0.58 7.38 -10.99
CA ASP A 4 0.93 8.54 -11.81
C ASP A 4 0.30 8.54 -13.21
N VAL A 5 -0.14 7.39 -13.72
CA VAL A 5 -0.75 7.25 -15.06
C VAL A 5 -2.20 6.79 -15.03
N THR A 6 -2.64 6.16 -13.93
CA THR A 6 -4.01 5.69 -13.79
C THR A 6 -4.94 6.84 -13.39
N PRO A 7 -6.04 7.09 -14.14
CA PRO A 7 -7.08 8.05 -13.77
C PRO A 7 -7.57 7.81 -12.34
N VAL A 8 -7.90 8.87 -11.61
CA VAL A 8 -8.24 8.79 -10.17
C VAL A 8 -9.41 7.83 -9.93
N GLU A 9 -10.36 7.79 -10.86
CA GLU A 9 -11.57 6.97 -10.85
C GLU A 9 -11.28 5.46 -11.02
N GLN A 10 -10.10 5.12 -11.53
CA GLN A 10 -9.67 3.74 -11.80
C GLN A 10 -8.63 3.24 -10.79
N ARG A 11 -8.15 4.11 -9.89
CA ARG A 11 -7.19 3.76 -8.85
C ARG A 11 -7.86 2.87 -7.81
N ARG A 12 -7.32 1.67 -7.64
CA ARG A 12 -7.79 0.73 -6.62
C ARG A 12 -6.85 0.80 -5.41
N PHE A 13 -7.43 1.03 -4.24
CA PHE A 13 -6.70 1.09 -2.98
C PHE A 13 -7.50 0.45 -1.86
N ILE A 14 -6.79 -0.08 -0.86
CA ILE A 14 -7.37 -0.53 0.40
C ILE A 14 -6.77 0.33 1.51
N VAL A 15 -7.62 0.71 2.47
CA VAL A 15 -7.19 1.34 3.71
C VAL A 15 -7.57 0.41 4.85
N GLY A 16 -6.65 0.26 5.80
CA GLY A 16 -6.87 -0.57 6.98
C GLY A 16 -5.94 -0.15 8.10
N VAL A 17 -5.99 -0.91 9.20
CA VAL A 17 -5.10 -0.71 10.33
C VAL A 17 -4.34 -2.00 10.58
N ILE A 18 -3.04 -1.86 10.85
CA ILE A 18 -2.19 -2.96 11.28
C ILE A 18 -2.42 -3.16 12.77
N VAL A 19 -2.74 -4.40 13.15
CA VAL A 19 -3.06 -4.79 14.53
C VAL A 19 -2.21 -5.99 14.95
N ASP A 20 -1.87 -6.06 16.23
CA ASP A 20 -1.24 -7.23 16.83
C ASP A 20 -2.33 -8.20 17.29
N GLU A 21 -2.38 -9.40 16.68
CA GLU A 21 -3.39 -10.44 17.00
C GLU A 21 -3.45 -10.82 18.49
N THR A 22 -2.37 -10.58 19.24
CA THR A 22 -2.30 -10.95 20.66
C THR A 22 -2.68 -9.83 21.61
N LYS A 23 -2.55 -8.56 21.18
CA LYS A 23 -2.74 -7.39 22.06
C LYS A 23 -4.01 -6.61 21.73
N ASP A 24 -4.44 -6.62 20.47
CA ASP A 24 -5.47 -5.73 19.95
C ASP A 24 -6.82 -6.44 19.74
N GLN A 25 -7.11 -7.47 20.54
CA GLN A 25 -8.30 -8.31 20.36
C GLN A 25 -9.61 -7.50 20.37
N GLU A 26 -9.73 -6.50 21.25
CA GLU A 26 -10.91 -5.63 21.31
C GLU A 26 -11.08 -4.80 20.03
N MET A 27 -9.98 -4.31 19.47
CA MET A 27 -9.99 -3.56 18.22
C MET A 27 -10.34 -4.46 17.03
N ILE A 28 -9.82 -5.69 17.01
CA ILE A 28 -10.15 -6.70 16.01
C ILE A 28 -11.66 -6.99 16.02
N GLU A 29 -12.25 -7.24 17.19
CA GLU A 29 -13.69 -7.52 17.29
C GLU A 29 -14.55 -6.32 16.89
N ARG A 30 -14.14 -5.09 17.24
CA ARG A 30 -14.81 -3.87 16.78
C ARG A 30 -14.75 -3.74 15.26
N MET A 31 -13.59 -3.95 14.65
CA MET A 31 -13.44 -3.85 13.20
C MET A 31 -14.25 -4.92 12.46
N LYS A 32 -14.31 -6.15 12.97
CA LYS A 32 -15.19 -7.18 12.41
C LYS A 32 -16.66 -6.77 12.45
N LYS A 33 -17.10 -6.12 13.53
CA LYS A 33 -18.48 -5.62 13.66
C LYS A 33 -18.80 -4.53 12.65
N ASP A 34 -17.80 -3.76 12.25
CA ASP A 34 -17.91 -2.71 11.23
C ASP A 34 -17.64 -3.25 9.80
N ASP A 35 -17.80 -4.56 9.58
CA ASP A 35 -17.65 -5.27 8.30
C ASP A 35 -16.24 -5.20 7.66
N TYR A 36 -15.19 -4.92 8.44
CA TYR A 36 -13.81 -5.00 7.95
C TYR A 36 -13.39 -6.46 7.74
N LYS A 37 -12.64 -6.69 6.67
CA LYS A 37 -12.02 -8.00 6.38
C LYS A 37 -10.64 -8.07 7.02
N ILE A 38 -10.35 -9.19 7.69
CA ILE A 38 -9.03 -9.46 8.26
C ILE A 38 -8.14 -10.03 7.17
N PHE A 39 -6.97 -9.43 7.01
CA PHE A 39 -5.93 -9.88 6.11
C PHE A 39 -4.62 -10.03 6.88
N LYS A 40 -3.91 -11.14 6.69
CA LYS A 40 -2.58 -11.35 7.27
C LYS A 40 -1.54 -10.97 6.23
N LEU A 41 -0.69 -9.99 6.55
CA LEU A 41 0.41 -9.60 5.69
C LEU A 41 1.33 -10.83 5.48
N PRO A 42 1.70 -11.14 4.23
CA PRO A 42 2.56 -12.29 3.93
C PRO A 42 3.97 -12.07 4.48
N LYS A 43 4.68 -13.17 4.71
CA LYS A 43 5.99 -13.16 5.38
C LYS A 43 7.06 -12.51 4.49
N SER A 44 7.88 -11.65 5.12
CA SER A 44 9.09 -10.97 4.61
C SER A 44 9.38 -11.16 3.12
N VAL A 45 9.00 -10.17 2.32
CA VAL A 45 9.27 -10.11 0.90
C VAL A 45 10.37 -9.11 0.63
N GLN A 46 11.29 -9.45 -0.28
CA GLN A 46 12.31 -8.52 -0.74
C GLN A 46 11.59 -7.30 -1.33
N SER A 47 11.80 -6.12 -0.78
CA SER A 47 11.06 -4.93 -1.14
C SER A 47 12.00 -3.74 -1.29
N VAL A 48 11.62 -2.80 -2.16
CA VAL A 48 12.19 -1.47 -2.13
C VAL A 48 11.53 -0.73 -0.98
N TYR A 49 12.33 -0.20 -0.06
CA TYR A 49 11.85 0.43 1.17
C TYR A 49 12.41 1.83 1.33
N THR A 50 11.57 2.75 1.79
CA THR A 50 11.99 4.10 2.17
C THR A 50 11.08 4.65 3.28
N THR A 51 11.52 5.72 3.92
CA THR A 51 10.76 6.38 5.00
C THR A 51 10.66 7.88 4.74
N PHE A 52 9.60 8.47 5.28
CA PHE A 52 9.41 9.91 5.27
C PHE A 52 9.04 10.42 6.69
N PRO A 53 9.61 11.53 7.17
CA PRO A 53 9.27 12.08 8.47
C PRO A 53 7.81 12.54 8.57
N PHE A 54 7.07 12.05 9.58
CA PHE A 54 5.71 12.49 9.89
C PHE A 54 5.72 13.45 11.08
N ASN A 55 5.97 14.73 10.79
CA ASN A 55 6.05 15.78 11.82
C ASN A 55 4.77 16.63 11.92
N SER A 56 3.96 16.65 10.87
CA SER A 56 2.71 17.42 10.80
C SER A 56 1.78 16.85 9.74
N VAL A 57 0.51 17.28 9.72
CA VAL A 57 -0.44 16.90 8.65
C VAL A 57 0.09 17.28 7.26
N PHE A 58 0.83 18.39 7.16
CA PHE A 58 1.48 18.79 5.90
C PHE A 58 2.54 17.80 5.42
N SER A 59 3.16 17.03 6.33
CA SER A 59 4.09 15.97 5.96
C SER A 59 3.41 14.92 5.08
N VAL A 60 2.14 14.58 5.33
CA VAL A 60 1.39 13.62 4.52
C VAL A 60 1.24 14.15 3.10
N SER A 61 0.77 15.39 2.94
CA SER A 61 0.61 16.00 1.61
C SER A 61 1.93 16.06 0.83
N ILE A 62 3.03 16.44 1.49
CA ILE A 62 4.35 16.48 0.86
C ILE A 62 4.81 15.07 0.49
N ALA A 63 4.59 14.09 1.36
CA ALA A 63 5.01 12.71 1.16
C ALA A 63 4.25 12.07 -0.01
N SER A 64 2.93 12.20 -0.06
CA SER A 64 2.08 11.70 -1.14
C SER A 64 2.43 12.32 -2.51
N MET A 65 2.93 13.55 -2.54
CA MET A 65 3.37 14.20 -3.78
C MET A 65 4.78 13.79 -4.24
N ARG A 66 5.69 13.44 -3.31
CA ARG A 66 7.11 13.28 -3.64
C ARG A 66 7.60 11.85 -3.56
N VAL A 67 7.17 11.10 -2.56
CA VAL A 67 7.71 9.77 -2.29
C VAL A 67 7.34 8.78 -3.39
N PRO A 68 6.05 8.66 -3.82
CA PRO A 68 5.68 7.75 -4.89
C PRO A 68 6.46 8.00 -6.19
N SER A 69 6.57 9.25 -6.64
CA SER A 69 7.28 9.59 -7.88
C SER A 69 8.79 9.30 -7.79
N ARG A 70 9.41 9.57 -6.63
CA ARG A 70 10.83 9.25 -6.42
C ARG A 70 11.08 7.75 -6.40
N LEU A 71 10.15 6.99 -5.81
CA LEU A 71 10.22 5.55 -5.74
C LEU A 71 9.98 4.90 -7.11
N ALA A 72 9.03 5.41 -7.88
CA ALA A 72 8.77 5.00 -9.26
C ALA A 72 10.01 5.21 -10.14
N ASN A 73 10.64 6.38 -10.08
CA ASN A 73 11.87 6.67 -10.81
C ASN A 73 13.01 5.71 -10.42
N PHE A 74 13.12 5.36 -9.13
CA PHE A 74 14.13 4.40 -8.66
C PHE A 74 13.88 3.00 -9.20
N ILE A 75 12.63 2.52 -9.15
CA ILE A 75 12.23 1.21 -9.68
C ILE A 75 12.51 1.13 -11.18
N GLU A 76 12.13 2.16 -11.94
CA GLU A 76 12.33 2.23 -13.39
C GLU A 76 13.83 2.27 -13.76
N SER A 77 14.62 3.12 -13.10
CA SER A 77 16.06 3.26 -13.37
C SER A 77 16.83 1.97 -13.13
N ASN A 78 16.40 1.16 -12.16
CA ASN A 78 17.02 -0.12 -11.83
C ASN A 78 16.37 -1.31 -12.56
N LYS A 79 15.38 -1.07 -13.43
CA LYS A 79 14.62 -2.11 -14.16
C LYS A 79 14.04 -3.17 -13.23
N LEU A 80 13.57 -2.74 -12.06
CA LEU A 80 12.93 -3.61 -11.08
C LEU A 80 11.45 -3.76 -11.44
N ASP A 81 10.91 -4.96 -11.27
CA ASP A 81 9.47 -5.18 -11.30
C ASP A 81 8.97 -5.19 -9.85
N ALA A 82 8.34 -4.09 -9.43
CA ALA A 82 7.95 -3.88 -8.05
C ALA A 82 6.54 -3.28 -7.99
N HIS A 83 5.64 -3.96 -7.30
CA HIS A 83 4.26 -3.54 -7.06
C HIS A 83 3.65 -4.42 -5.94
N PRO A 84 2.52 -4.03 -5.32
CA PRO A 84 1.93 -2.69 -5.24
C PRO A 84 2.67 -1.76 -4.26
N LEU A 85 2.39 -0.45 -4.31
CA LEU A 85 2.90 0.52 -3.33
C LEU A 85 2.13 0.39 -2.02
N ILE A 86 2.85 0.23 -0.91
CA ILE A 86 2.27 0.13 0.44
C ILE A 86 2.81 1.26 1.30
N GLU A 87 1.89 1.96 1.97
CA GLU A 87 2.18 3.05 2.88
C GLU A 87 1.69 2.68 4.29
N VAL A 88 2.58 2.75 5.28
CA VAL A 88 2.26 2.49 6.68
C VAL A 88 2.59 3.73 7.51
N TYR A 89 1.60 4.21 8.25
CA TYR A 89 1.69 5.43 9.03
C TYR A 89 1.96 5.09 10.49
N GLU A 90 3.13 5.47 11.00
CA GLU A 90 3.48 5.48 12.41
C GLU A 90 3.45 6.92 12.95
N PRO A 91 3.42 7.13 14.29
CA PRO A 91 3.29 8.46 14.87
C PRO A 91 4.35 9.49 14.42
N THR A 92 5.54 9.05 14.01
CA THR A 92 6.66 9.93 13.63
C THR A 92 7.22 9.65 12.23
N LEU A 93 6.80 8.56 11.60
CA LEU A 93 7.35 8.10 10.32
C LEU A 93 6.24 7.54 9.43
N ILE A 94 6.39 7.79 8.14
CA ILE A 94 5.63 7.10 7.10
C ILE A 94 6.59 6.12 6.43
N HIS A 95 6.24 4.85 6.45
CA HIS A 95 6.98 3.78 5.81
C HIS A 95 6.38 3.53 4.43
N TYR A 96 7.24 3.48 3.43
CA TYR A 96 6.88 3.16 2.06
C TYR A 96 7.63 1.90 1.66
N PHE A 97 6.90 0.89 1.17
CA PHE A 97 7.54 -0.27 0.59
C PHE A 97 6.80 -0.79 -0.63
N VAL A 98 7.58 -1.37 -1.54
CA VAL A 98 7.08 -1.97 -2.77
C VAL A 98 7.70 -3.37 -2.86
N PRO A 99 6.90 -4.44 -2.73
CA PRO A 99 7.35 -5.82 -2.91
C PRO A 99 7.96 -6.04 -4.30
N LEU A 100 9.08 -6.79 -4.36
CA LEU A 100 9.76 -7.18 -5.60
C LEU A 100 9.39 -8.61 -6.06
N SER A 101 8.75 -9.39 -5.18
CA SER A 101 8.31 -10.75 -5.47
C SER A 101 7.00 -11.03 -4.74
N ASN A 102 6.28 -12.09 -5.12
CA ASN A 102 5.03 -12.51 -4.46
C ASN A 102 4.01 -11.37 -4.28
N TYR A 103 3.98 -10.41 -5.21
CA TYR A 103 3.11 -9.25 -5.15
C TYR A 103 1.62 -9.60 -5.25
N GLU A 104 1.31 -10.78 -5.79
CA GLU A 104 -0.05 -11.32 -5.86
C GLU A 104 -0.68 -11.46 -4.48
N ASP A 105 0.12 -11.80 -3.46
CA ASP A 105 -0.36 -11.91 -2.08
C ASP A 105 -0.75 -10.56 -1.49
N TYR A 106 -0.27 -9.44 -2.05
CA TYR A 106 -0.59 -8.09 -1.62
C TYR A 106 -1.68 -7.43 -2.45
N ASN A 107 -2.18 -8.11 -3.48
CA ASN A 107 -3.17 -7.54 -4.38
C ASN A 107 -4.54 -7.43 -3.70
N VAL A 108 -5.18 -6.30 -3.96
CA VAL A 108 -6.53 -6.02 -3.49
C VAL A 108 -7.51 -7.00 -4.16
N PRO A 109 -8.49 -7.59 -3.45
CA PRO A 109 -9.43 -8.54 -4.05
C PRO A 109 -10.16 -7.98 -5.28
N GLU A 110 -10.36 -6.67 -5.34
CA GLU A 110 -10.97 -5.92 -6.44
C GLU A 110 -10.10 -5.89 -7.71
N LEU A 111 -8.81 -6.17 -7.59
CA LEU A 111 -7.89 -6.33 -8.73
C LEU A 111 -8.07 -7.69 -9.39
N ILE A 112 -8.46 -8.71 -8.61
CA ILE A 112 -8.61 -10.09 -9.04
C ILE A 112 -10.00 -10.33 -9.66
N SER A 113 -11.02 -9.58 -9.22
CA SER A 113 -12.41 -9.78 -9.64
C SER A 113 -12.86 -8.98 -10.87
N SER A 114 -12.07 -8.04 -11.38
CA SER A 114 -12.40 -7.31 -12.61
C SER A 114 -12.08 -8.15 -13.86
N PRO A 115 -13.03 -8.42 -14.77
CA PRO A 115 -12.68 -8.91 -16.10
C PRO A 115 -11.73 -7.90 -16.77
N PRO A 116 -10.81 -8.35 -17.66
CA PRO A 116 -9.92 -7.44 -18.37
C PRO A 116 -10.78 -6.37 -19.02
N ALA A 117 -10.45 -5.10 -18.76
CA ALA A 117 -11.10 -3.98 -19.43
C ALA A 117 -11.03 -4.25 -20.93
N SER A 118 -12.20 -4.28 -21.56
CA SER A 118 -12.33 -4.34 -23.01
C SER A 118 -11.40 -3.29 -23.60
N GLU A 119 -10.55 -3.73 -24.53
CA GLU A 119 -9.92 -2.81 -25.48
C GLU A 119 -11.06 -2.13 -26.25
N GLU A 120 -11.27 -0.83 -26.02
CA GLU A 120 -11.96 0.08 -26.95
C GLU A 120 -10.95 1.05 -27.55
#